data_AF-A0A478ECC5-F1
#
_entry.id   AF-A0A478ECC5-F1
#
_cell.length_a   1.000
_cell.length_b   1.000
_cell.length_c   1.000
_cell.angle_alpha   90.00
_cell.angle_beta   90.00
_cell.angle_gamma   90.00
#
_symmetry.space_group_name_H-M   'P 1'
#
loop_
_entity.id
_entity.type
_entity.pdbx_description
1 polymer ?
#
loop_
_entity_poly.entity_id
_entity_poly.type
_entity_poly.pdbx_seq_one_letter_code
_entity_poly.pdbx_strand_id
1 'polypeptide(L)'
;MEPESKRVGNSGGFNLIELLGRMTKLEKQLENSKEEHKRNVEEQQAKIEELQQKIKQETQKFEERLEENDYNLLMVHTNELEWTVGLDDMKTRHKRNEVTHGGDIKLSIRTIAFLKKRGEICRAGNASIGFKTTYGFSIHELGPVIATAPEETVELFNLRGILRKLDIWRKTFAIKSKPWIEGCDQIIDAWLRAGGGSDSCIRNQAKEEYMKISQQMAGCVDDIRRRETSRATMA
;
A
#
# COMPACT_ATOMS: atom_id res chain seq x y z
N MET A 1 -7.57 -77.52 -79.25
CA MET A 1 -7.46 -76.89 -77.92
C MET A 1 -7.37 -75.39 -78.15
N GLU A 2 -8.44 -74.66 -77.90
CA GLU A 2 -8.44 -73.18 -77.94
C GLU A 2 -7.89 -72.64 -76.60
N PRO A 3 -7.17 -71.51 -76.60
CA PRO A 3 -6.65 -70.93 -75.37
C PRO A 3 -7.74 -70.13 -74.66
N GLU A 4 -7.93 -70.42 -73.37
CA GLU A 4 -8.85 -69.69 -72.50
C GLU A 4 -8.42 -68.22 -72.34
N SER A 5 -9.29 -67.31 -72.76
CA SER A 5 -9.20 -65.88 -72.47
C SER A 5 -9.37 -65.64 -70.96
N LYS A 6 -8.25 -65.47 -70.24
CA LYS A 6 -8.25 -64.98 -68.86
C LYS A 6 -8.84 -63.57 -68.77
N ARG A 7 -10.07 -63.46 -68.26
CA ARG A 7 -10.62 -62.19 -67.78
C ARG A 7 -9.83 -61.76 -66.54
N VAL A 8 -9.08 -60.67 -66.67
CA VAL A 8 -8.48 -59.96 -65.54
C VAL A 8 -9.58 -59.15 -64.86
N GLY A 9 -10.16 -59.70 -63.79
CA GLY A 9 -11.11 -58.99 -62.93
C GLY A 9 -10.36 -58.00 -62.03
N ASN A 10 -10.75 -56.74 -62.08
CA ASN A 10 -10.21 -55.66 -61.25
C ASN A 10 -10.76 -55.79 -59.82
N SER A 11 -10.16 -56.65 -59.00
CA SER A 11 -10.66 -57.07 -57.69
C SER A 11 -10.05 -56.29 -56.50
N GLY A 12 -9.74 -55.00 -56.67
CA GLY A 12 -9.13 -54.22 -55.58
C GLY A 12 -9.41 -52.72 -55.53
N GLY A 13 -10.13 -52.16 -56.50
CA GLY A 13 -10.48 -50.74 -56.51
C GLY A 13 -11.81 -50.50 -55.79
N PHE A 14 -11.85 -49.55 -54.85
CA PHE A 14 -13.10 -49.06 -54.26
C PHE A 14 -14.11 -48.74 -55.38
N ASN A 15 -15.31 -49.29 -55.29
CA ASN A 15 -16.39 -48.93 -56.21
C ASN A 15 -16.67 -47.42 -56.04
N LEU A 16 -16.75 -46.68 -57.15
CA LEU A 16 -17.00 -45.23 -57.16
C LEU A 16 -18.22 -44.86 -56.29
N ILE A 17 -19.23 -45.73 -56.25
CA ILE A 17 -20.44 -45.57 -55.44
C ILE A 17 -20.14 -45.65 -53.93
N GLU A 18 -19.26 -46.56 -53.51
CA GLU A 18 -18.85 -46.67 -52.10
C GLU A 18 -17.99 -45.48 -51.66
N LEU A 19 -17.15 -44.97 -52.57
CA LEU A 19 -16.34 -43.77 -52.33
C LEU A 19 -17.23 -42.53 -52.13
N LEU A 20 -18.22 -42.36 -53.01
CA LEU A 20 -19.20 -41.28 -52.92
C LEU A 20 -20.01 -41.37 -51.62
N GLY A 21 -20.47 -42.57 -51.23
CA GLY A 21 -21.19 -42.77 -49.97
C GLY A 21 -20.35 -42.48 -48.73
N ARG A 22 -19.03 -42.77 -48.76
CA ARG A 22 -18.10 -42.38 -47.69
C ARG A 22 -17.89 -40.87 -47.63
N MET A 23 -17.77 -40.21 -48.78
CA MET A 23 -17.65 -38.75 -48.84
C MET A 23 -18.87 -38.06 -48.25
N THR A 24 -20.08 -38.49 -48.61
CA THR A 24 -21.31 -37.87 -48.05
C THR A 24 -21.40 -38.06 -46.54
N LYS A 25 -20.94 -39.21 -46.03
CA LYS A 25 -20.90 -39.48 -44.59
C LYS A 25 -19.87 -38.59 -43.88
N LEU A 26 -18.70 -38.37 -44.48
CA LEU A 26 -17.67 -37.48 -43.96
C LEU A 26 -18.11 -36.01 -43.98
N GLU A 27 -18.75 -35.55 -45.05
CA GLU A 27 -19.32 -34.19 -45.14
C GLU A 27 -20.34 -33.96 -44.02
N LYS A 28 -21.23 -34.93 -43.77
CA LYS A 28 -22.19 -34.83 -42.68
C LYS A 28 -21.54 -34.83 -41.29
N GLN A 29 -20.47 -35.61 -41.10
CA GLN A 29 -19.70 -35.59 -39.85
C GLN A 29 -18.96 -34.25 -39.65
N LEU A 30 -18.42 -33.68 -40.73
CA LEU A 30 -17.74 -32.39 -40.71
C LEU A 30 -18.73 -31.27 -40.36
N GLU A 31 -19.92 -31.27 -40.97
CA GLU A 31 -20.93 -30.25 -40.70
C GLU A 31 -21.42 -30.32 -39.24
N ASN A 32 -21.70 -31.53 -38.74
CA ASN A 32 -22.07 -31.73 -37.34
C ASN A 32 -20.95 -31.27 -36.38
N SER A 33 -19.69 -31.59 -36.68
CA SER A 33 -18.55 -31.17 -35.86
C SER A 33 -18.36 -29.65 -35.87
N LYS A 34 -18.62 -29.00 -37.00
CA LYS A 34 -18.56 -27.55 -37.13
C LYS A 34 -19.68 -26.86 -36.34
N GLU A 35 -20.89 -27.39 -36.37
CA GLU A 35 -22.00 -26.89 -35.55
C GLU A 35 -21.73 -27.05 -34.05
N GLU A 36 -21.20 -28.20 -33.64
CA GLU A 36 -20.82 -28.45 -32.25
C GLU A 36 -19.69 -27.52 -31.79
N HIS A 37 -18.67 -27.32 -32.63
CA HIS A 37 -17.59 -26.38 -32.34
C HIS A 37 -18.10 -24.93 -32.22
N LYS A 38 -19.01 -24.53 -33.11
CA LYS A 38 -19.63 -23.20 -33.06
C LYS A 38 -20.38 -22.97 -31.75
N ARG A 39 -21.19 -23.94 -31.31
CA ARG A 39 -21.90 -23.87 -30.01
C ARG A 39 -20.93 -23.78 -28.84
N ASN A 40 -19.87 -24.57 -28.85
CA ASN A 40 -18.84 -24.53 -27.80
C ASN A 40 -18.13 -23.17 -27.73
N VAL A 41 -17.84 -22.55 -28.88
CA VAL A 41 -17.24 -21.21 -28.93
C VAL A 41 -18.23 -20.16 -28.40
N GLU A 42 -19.50 -20.22 -28.77
CA GLU A 42 -20.54 -19.31 -28.28
C GLU A 42 -20.73 -19.44 -26.75
N GLU A 43 -20.74 -20.66 -26.22
CA GLU A 43 -20.80 -20.90 -24.77
C GLU A 43 -19.55 -20.39 -24.03
N GLN A 44 -18.36 -20.60 -24.59
CA GLN A 44 -17.11 -20.09 -24.02
C GLN A 44 -17.09 -18.56 -24.03
N GLN A 45 -17.55 -17.94 -25.11
CA GLN A 45 -17.64 -16.50 -25.24
C GLN A 45 -18.58 -15.89 -24.19
N ALA A 46 -19.76 -16.48 -23.99
CA ALA A 46 -20.70 -16.05 -22.94
C ALA A 46 -20.10 -16.17 -21.53
N LYS A 47 -19.35 -17.25 -21.25
CA LYS A 47 -18.64 -17.42 -19.97
C LYS A 47 -17.53 -16.38 -19.77
N ILE A 48 -16.79 -16.05 -20.82
CA ILE A 48 -15.75 -15.01 -20.77
C ILE A 48 -16.37 -13.65 -20.46
N GLU A 49 -17.48 -13.30 -21.11
CA GLU A 49 -18.19 -12.04 -20.87
C GLU A 49 -18.73 -11.95 -19.44
N GLU A 50 -19.29 -13.03 -18.91
CA GLU A 50 -19.75 -13.11 -17.52
C GLU A 50 -18.59 -12.91 -16.53
N LEU A 51 -17.44 -13.56 -16.77
CA LEU A 51 -16.24 -13.39 -15.94
C LEU A 51 -15.68 -11.97 -16.02
N GLN A 52 -15.63 -11.36 -17.20
CA GLN A 52 -15.21 -9.98 -17.37
C GLN A 52 -16.10 -9.01 -16.59
N GLN A 53 -17.41 -9.23 -16.59
CA GLN A 53 -18.35 -8.41 -15.84
C GLN A 53 -18.17 -8.59 -14.32
N LYS A 54 -17.93 -9.82 -13.85
CA LYS A 54 -17.63 -10.08 -12.42
C LYS A 54 -16.34 -9.42 -11.98
N ILE A 55 -15.26 -9.57 -12.75
CA ILE A 55 -13.97 -8.91 -12.45
C ILE A 55 -14.16 -7.40 -12.37
N LYS A 56 -14.86 -6.79 -13.34
CA LYS A 56 -15.12 -5.35 -13.32
C LYS A 56 -15.88 -4.89 -12.07
N GLN A 57 -16.90 -5.64 -11.65
CA GLN A 57 -17.65 -5.34 -10.43
C GLN A 57 -16.79 -5.49 -9.17
N GLU A 58 -15.94 -6.51 -9.10
CA GLU A 58 -15.03 -6.71 -7.98
C GLU A 58 -13.98 -5.60 -7.92
N THR A 59 -13.36 -5.25 -9.05
CA THR A 59 -12.39 -4.15 -9.14
C THR A 59 -13.02 -2.85 -8.65
N GLN A 60 -14.23 -2.51 -9.09
CA GLN A 60 -14.93 -1.31 -8.65
C GLN A 60 -15.20 -1.32 -7.13
N LYS A 61 -15.65 -2.46 -6.57
CA LYS A 61 -15.83 -2.60 -5.12
C LYS A 61 -14.51 -2.44 -4.35
N PHE A 62 -13.42 -2.97 -4.90
CA PHE A 62 -12.10 -2.80 -4.30
C PHE A 62 -11.64 -1.34 -4.35
N GLU A 63 -11.86 -0.63 -5.45
CA GLU A 63 -11.57 0.80 -5.58
C GLU A 63 -12.37 1.64 -4.56
N GLU A 64 -13.67 1.41 -4.44
CA GLU A 64 -14.52 2.10 -3.45
C GLU A 64 -14.03 1.86 -2.02
N ARG A 65 -13.66 0.61 -1.69
CA ARG A 65 -13.09 0.27 -0.37
C ARG A 65 -11.72 0.91 -0.13
N LEU A 66 -10.90 1.05 -1.17
CA LEU A 66 -9.60 1.73 -1.07
C LEU A 66 -9.79 3.23 -0.82
N GLU A 67 -10.74 3.87 -1.51
CA GLU A 67 -11.08 5.28 -1.28
C GLU A 67 -11.60 5.53 0.14
N GLU A 68 -12.49 4.67 0.64
CA GLU A 68 -12.99 4.75 2.02
C GLU A 68 -11.86 4.55 3.04
N ASN A 69 -10.95 3.60 2.79
CA ASN A 69 -9.82 3.35 3.67
C ASN A 69 -8.85 4.54 3.68
N ASP A 70 -8.53 5.11 2.52
CA ASP A 70 -7.70 6.31 2.39
C ASP A 70 -8.32 7.49 3.13
N TYR A 71 -9.64 7.68 3.02
CA TYR A 71 -10.38 8.68 3.77
C TYR A 71 -10.22 8.49 5.28
N ASN A 72 -10.47 7.26 5.76
CA ASN A 72 -10.39 6.93 7.18
C ASN A 72 -8.98 7.15 7.72
N LEU A 73 -7.95 6.73 6.98
CA LEU A 73 -6.55 6.94 7.32
C LEU A 73 -6.21 8.44 7.45
N LEU A 74 -6.58 9.26 6.46
CA LEU A 74 -6.30 10.70 6.48
C LEU A 74 -7.04 11.41 7.62
N MET A 75 -8.25 10.95 7.95
CA MET A 75 -9.04 11.48 9.06
C MET A 75 -8.47 11.12 10.44
N VAL A 76 -7.99 9.89 10.61
CA VAL A 76 -7.27 9.47 11.83
C VAL A 76 -6.02 10.35 12.01
N HIS A 77 -5.25 10.52 10.94
CA HIS A 77 -4.03 11.32 10.97
C HIS A 77 -4.29 12.81 11.21
N THR A 78 -5.41 13.34 10.71
CA THR A 78 -5.84 14.71 11.02
C THR A 78 -6.02 14.90 12.52
N ASN A 79 -6.79 13.99 13.15
CA ASN A 79 -7.06 14.08 14.59
C ASN A 79 -5.78 13.99 15.40
N GLU A 80 -4.80 13.19 14.94
CA GLU A 80 -3.50 13.09 15.59
C GLU A 80 -2.71 14.41 15.53
N LEU A 81 -2.69 15.09 14.38
CA LEU A 81 -2.04 16.40 14.25
C LEU A 81 -2.75 17.47 15.09
N GLU A 82 -4.08 17.58 15.00
CA GLU A 82 -4.86 18.54 15.80
C GLU A 82 -4.66 18.31 17.31
N TRP A 83 -4.52 17.04 17.72
CA TRP A 83 -4.27 16.67 19.11
C TRP A 83 -2.95 17.23 19.66
N THR A 84 -1.88 17.24 18.86
CA THR A 84 -0.57 17.77 19.31
C THR A 84 -0.59 19.25 19.69
N VAL A 85 -1.64 19.98 19.31
CA VAL A 85 -1.86 21.40 19.62
C VAL A 85 -2.67 21.60 20.92
N GLY A 86 -3.08 20.52 21.60
CA GLY A 86 -3.81 20.61 22.87
C GLY A 86 -5.30 20.93 22.71
N LEU A 87 -5.88 20.75 21.52
CA LEU A 87 -7.32 20.83 21.28
C LEU A 87 -7.99 19.54 21.82
N ASP A 88 -8.15 19.49 23.14
CA ASP A 88 -8.58 18.32 23.93
C ASP A 88 -10.12 18.30 24.03
N ASP A 89 -10.82 17.91 22.95
CA ASP A 89 -12.25 17.59 23.08
C ASP A 89 -12.41 16.16 23.65
N MET A 90 -13.34 15.95 24.58
CA MET A 90 -13.46 14.66 25.31
C MET A 90 -13.89 13.51 24.40
N LYS A 91 -14.59 13.79 23.28
CA LYS A 91 -14.98 12.77 22.29
C LYS A 91 -13.79 12.23 21.48
N THR A 92 -12.71 13.00 21.34
CA THR A 92 -11.48 12.60 20.65
C THR A 92 -10.68 11.57 21.45
N ARG A 93 -10.98 11.38 22.74
CA ARG A 93 -10.32 10.40 23.62
C ARG A 93 -10.62 8.94 23.29
N HIS A 94 -11.78 8.63 22.69
CA HIS A 94 -12.14 7.25 22.34
C HIS A 94 -11.53 6.81 21.00
N LYS A 95 -11.47 7.71 20.01
CA LYS A 95 -10.67 7.52 18.78
C LYS A 95 -9.15 7.48 19.07
N ARG A 96 -8.71 8.02 20.21
CA ARG A 96 -7.30 8.08 20.68
C ARG A 96 -6.62 6.72 20.81
N ASN A 97 -7.37 5.64 21.06
CA ASN A 97 -6.83 4.27 21.15
C ASN A 97 -6.69 3.58 19.79
N GLU A 98 -7.34 4.10 18.74
CA GLU A 98 -7.16 3.64 17.34
C GLU A 98 -6.06 4.43 16.60
N VAL A 99 -5.58 5.53 17.18
CA VAL A 99 -4.48 6.31 16.61
C VAL A 99 -3.20 5.50 16.77
N THR A 100 -2.71 4.95 15.65
CA THR A 100 -1.35 4.42 15.59
C THR A 100 -0.41 5.61 15.79
N HIS A 101 0.29 5.66 16.93
CA HIS A 101 1.24 6.73 17.26
C HIS A 101 2.52 6.60 16.44
N GLY A 102 2.40 6.76 15.12
CA GLY A 102 3.50 6.75 14.17
C GLY A 102 3.85 8.16 13.73
N GLY A 103 5.14 8.47 13.61
CA GLY A 103 5.57 9.58 12.78
C GLY A 103 5.48 9.14 11.33
N ASP A 104 4.69 9.85 10.54
CA ASP A 104 4.66 9.68 9.08
C ASP A 104 4.53 11.07 8.46
N ILE A 105 5.66 11.66 8.11
CA ILE A 105 5.73 13.02 7.58
C ILE A 105 5.04 13.13 6.22
N LYS A 106 5.16 12.10 5.37
CA LYS A 106 4.55 12.09 4.03
C LYS A 106 3.03 12.04 4.15
N LEU A 107 2.50 11.17 5.02
CA LEU A 107 1.07 11.11 5.32
C LEU A 107 0.58 12.42 5.95
N SER A 108 1.36 13.02 6.86
CA SER A 108 1.01 14.31 7.48
C SER A 108 0.80 15.44 6.47
N ILE A 109 1.67 15.49 5.45
CA ILE A 109 1.55 16.47 4.36
C ILE A 109 0.33 16.16 3.49
N ARG A 110 0.12 14.89 3.15
CA ARG A 110 -1.06 14.45 2.38
C ARG A 110 -2.37 14.79 3.11
N THR A 111 -2.41 14.61 4.43
CA THR A 111 -3.55 14.97 5.29
C THR A 111 -3.86 16.45 5.24
N ILE A 112 -2.86 17.33 5.37
CA ILE A 112 -3.10 18.77 5.30
C ILE A 112 -3.57 19.19 3.91
N ALA A 113 -2.98 18.64 2.85
CA ALA A 113 -3.42 18.88 1.48
C ALA A 113 -4.87 18.41 1.24
N PHE A 114 -5.25 17.26 1.80
CA PHE A 114 -6.60 16.72 1.75
C PHE A 114 -7.63 17.66 2.40
N LEU A 115 -7.34 18.17 3.61
CA LEU A 115 -8.23 19.11 4.31
C LEU A 115 -8.40 20.42 3.53
N LYS A 116 -7.30 20.94 2.96
CA LYS A 116 -7.33 22.13 2.09
C LYS A 116 -8.20 21.89 0.86
N LYS A 117 -8.07 20.74 0.19
CA LYS A 117 -8.86 20.37 -0.99
C LYS A 117 -10.36 20.31 -0.68
N ARG A 118 -10.74 19.94 0.55
CA ARG A 118 -12.14 19.89 1.00
C ARG A 118 -12.69 21.23 1.53
N GLY A 119 -11.88 22.29 1.58
CA GLY A 119 -12.28 23.58 2.14
C GLY A 119 -12.42 23.58 3.66
N GLU A 120 -11.84 22.60 4.37
CA GLU A 120 -11.85 22.52 5.84
C GLU A 120 -10.78 23.44 6.44
N ILE A 121 -10.92 24.75 6.24
CA ILE A 121 -9.88 25.77 6.51
C ILE A 121 -9.39 25.73 7.96
N CYS A 122 -10.31 25.70 8.94
CA CYS A 122 -9.94 25.68 10.36
C CYS A 122 -9.15 24.43 10.73
N ARG A 123 -9.57 23.26 10.23
CA ARG A 123 -8.90 21.98 10.52
C ARG A 123 -7.56 21.88 9.82
N ALA A 124 -7.46 22.37 8.58
CA ALA A 124 -6.18 22.50 7.89
C ALA A 124 -5.20 23.42 8.65
N GLY A 125 -5.70 24.50 9.26
CA GLY A 125 -4.93 25.40 10.13
C GLY A 125 -4.41 24.67 11.37
N ASN A 126 -5.29 24.00 12.12
CA ASN A 126 -4.93 23.23 13.31
C ASN A 126 -3.92 22.13 12.99
N ALA A 127 -4.17 21.35 11.93
CA ALA A 127 -3.28 20.28 11.48
C ALA A 127 -1.90 20.83 11.07
N SER A 128 -1.83 22.02 10.47
CA SER A 128 -0.56 22.68 10.12
C SER A 128 0.24 23.11 11.36
N ILE A 129 -0.44 23.60 12.41
CA ILE A 129 0.20 23.91 13.70
C ILE A 129 0.70 22.61 14.36
N GLY A 130 -0.10 21.54 14.30
CA GLY A 130 0.28 20.23 14.82
C GLY A 130 1.47 19.61 14.08
N PHE A 131 1.51 19.79 12.76
CA PHE A 131 2.65 19.40 11.93
C PHE A 131 3.93 20.10 12.39
N LYS A 132 3.89 21.43 12.53
CA LYS A 132 5.03 22.20 13.02
C LYS A 132 5.46 21.77 14.43
N THR A 133 4.49 21.49 15.30
CA THR A 133 4.77 21.02 16.66
C THR A 133 5.44 19.64 16.66
N THR A 134 5.03 18.76 15.73
CA THR A 134 5.51 17.37 15.62
C THR A 134 6.87 17.28 14.95
N TYR A 135 7.08 18.00 13.84
CA TYR A 135 8.29 17.89 13.01
C TYR A 135 9.26 19.04 13.19
N GLY A 136 8.88 20.13 13.87
CA GLY A 136 9.75 21.29 14.11
C GLY A 136 9.73 22.33 13.00
N PHE A 137 9.28 21.94 11.80
CA PHE A 137 9.26 22.77 10.60
C PHE A 137 7.83 22.97 10.10
N SER A 138 7.60 24.08 9.41
CA SER A 138 6.33 24.31 8.74
C SER A 138 6.19 23.44 7.49
N ILE A 139 4.94 23.15 7.12
CA ILE A 139 4.63 22.43 5.87
C ILE A 139 5.15 23.16 4.62
N HIS A 140 5.26 24.49 4.67
CA HIS A 140 5.76 25.28 3.55
C HIS A 140 7.26 25.10 3.32
N GLU A 141 8.02 24.87 4.39
CA GLU A 141 9.46 24.60 4.31
C GLU A 141 9.73 23.19 3.82
N LEU A 142 9.01 22.18 4.33
CA LEU A 142 9.29 20.78 4.02
C LEU A 142 8.57 20.25 2.78
N GLY A 143 7.37 20.74 2.49
CA GLY A 143 6.52 20.24 1.41
C GLY A 143 7.21 20.09 0.05
N PRO A 144 7.98 21.10 -0.41
CA PRO A 144 8.68 21.02 -1.69
C PRO A 144 9.83 20.02 -1.75
N VAL A 145 10.52 19.76 -0.62
CA VAL A 145 11.78 19.02 -0.58
C VAL A 145 11.63 17.58 -0.10
N ILE A 146 10.61 17.30 0.72
CA ILE A 146 10.41 15.98 1.34
C ILE A 146 9.97 14.90 0.34
N ALA A 147 9.36 15.29 -0.78
CA ALA A 147 8.97 14.36 -1.84
C ALA A 147 10.18 13.70 -2.50
N THR A 148 11.33 14.37 -2.51
CA THR A 148 12.60 13.90 -3.08
C THR A 148 13.64 13.55 -2.02
N ALA A 149 13.27 13.58 -0.74
CA ALA A 149 14.20 13.30 0.34
C ALA A 149 14.65 11.83 0.31
N PRO A 150 15.92 11.54 0.64
CA PRO A 150 16.38 10.17 0.88
C PRO A 150 15.53 9.48 1.96
N GLU A 151 15.34 8.17 1.85
CA GLU A 151 14.50 7.41 2.78
C GLU A 151 15.01 7.52 4.22
N GLU A 152 16.33 7.54 4.42
CA GLU A 152 16.96 7.68 5.74
C GLU A 152 16.61 9.03 6.39
N THR A 153 16.47 10.09 5.59
CA THR A 153 16.03 11.40 6.07
C THR A 153 14.55 11.38 6.43
N VAL A 154 13.70 10.70 5.64
CA VAL A 154 12.28 10.52 5.93
C VAL A 154 12.08 9.73 7.22
N GLU A 155 12.81 8.64 7.40
CA GLU A 155 12.82 7.84 8.63
C GLU A 155 13.23 8.68 9.84
N LEU A 156 14.20 9.58 9.68
CA LEU A 156 14.63 10.48 10.75
C LEU A 156 13.55 11.50 11.13
N PHE A 157 12.83 12.07 10.15
CA PHE A 157 11.64 12.91 10.41
C PHE A 157 10.55 12.14 11.14
N ASN A 158 10.29 10.91 10.72
CA ASN A 158 9.30 10.03 11.34
C ASN A 158 9.68 9.71 12.79
N LEU A 159 10.94 9.33 13.02
CA LEU A 159 11.49 9.09 14.35
C LEU A 159 11.35 10.32 15.25
N ARG A 160 11.74 11.50 14.76
CA ARG A 160 11.57 12.77 15.47
C ARG A 160 10.10 13.01 15.85
N GLY A 161 9.17 12.78 14.93
CA GLY A 161 7.74 12.91 15.19
C GLY A 161 7.23 11.97 16.28
N ILE A 162 7.68 10.72 16.27
CA ILE A 162 7.39 9.73 17.33
C ILE A 162 7.91 10.23 18.68
N LEU A 163 9.18 10.64 18.73
CA LEU A 163 9.82 11.13 19.95
C LEU A 163 9.12 12.36 20.52
N ARG A 164 8.66 13.27 19.65
CA ARG A 164 7.93 14.46 20.06
C ARG A 164 6.56 14.11 20.62
N LYS A 165 5.83 13.20 19.99
CA LYS A 165 4.56 12.68 20.54
C LYS A 165 4.81 12.01 21.89
N LEU A 166 5.82 11.15 22.02
CA LEU A 166 6.20 10.53 23.30
C LEU A 166 6.53 11.57 24.38
N ASP A 167 7.19 12.67 24.03
CA ASP A 167 7.48 13.77 24.95
C ASP A 167 6.21 14.50 25.43
N ILE A 168 5.25 14.77 24.52
CA ILE A 168 3.96 15.39 24.84
C ILE A 168 3.10 14.46 25.71
N TRP A 169 3.11 13.15 25.44
CA TRP A 169 2.34 12.13 26.17
C TRP A 169 2.81 11.91 27.61
N ARG A 170 4.00 12.41 27.95
CA ARG A 170 4.75 11.97 29.12
C ARG A 170 4.16 12.51 30.42
N LYS A 171 3.36 11.67 31.09
CA LYS A 171 2.98 11.84 32.51
C LYS A 171 3.63 10.82 33.47
N THR A 172 4.16 9.69 32.97
CA THR A 172 4.53 8.56 33.85
C THR A 172 5.97 8.03 33.69
N PHE A 173 6.58 8.15 32.51
CA PHE A 173 7.94 7.63 32.28
C PHE A 173 8.86 8.70 31.76
N ALA A 174 9.89 9.03 32.54
CA ALA A 174 10.90 9.96 32.12
C ALA A 174 11.86 9.37 31.04
N ILE A 175 11.37 8.96 29.85
CA ILE A 175 12.17 8.69 28.62
C ILE A 175 12.96 9.91 28.13
N LYS A 176 14.30 9.90 28.08
CA LYS A 176 15.14 11.02 27.62
C LYS A 176 14.96 11.36 26.12
N SER A 177 13.76 11.71 25.68
CA SER A 177 13.38 12.03 24.30
C SER A 177 13.98 13.34 23.82
N LYS A 178 14.20 14.32 24.71
CA LYS A 178 14.74 15.64 24.33
C LYS A 178 16.12 15.56 23.65
N PRO A 179 17.15 14.90 24.23
CA PRO A 179 18.42 14.71 23.53
C PRO A 179 18.30 13.96 22.20
N TRP A 180 17.36 13.03 22.08
CA TRP A 180 17.12 12.29 20.83
C TRP A 180 16.46 13.16 19.76
N ILE A 181 15.50 14.01 20.17
CA ILE A 181 14.91 15.03 19.28
C ILE A 181 15.99 15.99 18.80
N GLU A 182 16.88 16.46 19.70
CA GLU A 182 18.00 17.33 19.34
C GLU A 182 18.96 16.66 18.34
N GLY A 183 19.24 15.36 18.51
CA GLY A 183 20.04 14.59 17.54
C GLY A 183 19.39 14.52 16.16
N CYS A 184 18.08 14.29 16.10
CA CYS A 184 17.33 14.36 14.85
C CYS A 184 17.38 15.77 14.23
N ASP A 185 17.15 16.81 15.04
CA ASP A 185 17.12 18.21 14.59
C ASP A 185 18.44 18.62 13.94
N GLN A 186 19.58 18.26 14.53
CA GLN A 186 20.91 18.59 14.00
C GLN A 186 21.14 18.08 12.57
N ILE A 187 20.75 16.83 12.30
CA ILE A 187 20.95 16.19 11.00
C ILE A 187 19.93 16.69 9.99
N ILE A 188 18.67 16.87 10.41
CA ILE A 188 17.63 17.44 9.55
C ILE A 188 18.01 18.87 9.13
N ASP A 189 18.47 19.69 10.06
CA ASP A 189 18.94 21.05 9.76
C ASP A 189 20.15 21.05 8.81
N ALA A 190 21.09 20.11 8.99
CA ALA A 190 22.22 19.96 8.08
C ALA A 190 21.75 19.59 6.67
N TRP A 191 20.80 18.66 6.55
CA TRP A 191 20.19 18.28 5.27
C TRP A 191 19.47 19.44 4.58
N LEU A 192 18.68 20.22 5.33
CA LEU A 192 17.98 21.39 4.80
C LEU A 192 18.97 22.46 4.34
N ARG A 193 20.05 22.71 5.09
CA ARG A 193 21.13 23.65 4.69
C ARG A 193 21.87 23.19 3.44
N ALA A 194 21.98 21.88 3.21
CA ALA A 194 22.56 21.33 1.99
C ALA A 194 21.60 21.36 0.79
N GLY A 195 20.43 21.99 0.91
CA GLY A 195 19.47 22.16 -0.17
C GLY A 195 18.50 20.99 -0.34
N GLY A 196 18.38 20.10 0.65
CA GLY A 196 17.43 18.99 0.61
C GLY A 196 17.82 17.87 -0.37
N GLY A 197 19.09 17.84 -0.79
CA GLY A 197 19.60 16.90 -1.78
C GLY A 197 20.00 15.53 -1.22
N SER A 198 20.57 14.71 -2.10
CA SER A 198 21.03 13.36 -1.81
C SER A 198 22.53 13.32 -1.44
N ASP A 199 22.94 14.16 -0.49
CA ASP A 199 24.32 14.12 0.02
C ASP A 199 24.57 12.80 0.77
N SER A 200 25.57 12.03 0.32
CA SER A 200 25.88 10.72 0.89
C SER A 200 26.42 10.80 2.33
N CYS A 201 27.09 11.89 2.70
CA CYS A 201 27.59 12.12 4.05
C CYS A 201 26.41 12.32 5.01
N ILE A 202 25.48 13.21 4.66
CA ILE A 202 24.30 13.51 5.48
C ILE A 202 23.38 12.30 5.58
N ARG A 203 23.23 11.52 4.50
CA ARG A 203 22.47 10.28 4.50
C ARG A 203 23.04 9.25 5.48
N ASN A 204 24.36 9.05 5.45
CA ASN A 204 25.02 8.11 6.36
C ASN A 204 24.86 8.57 7.82
N GLN A 205 24.99 9.87 8.10
CA GLN A 205 24.72 10.43 9.42
C GLN A 205 23.27 10.19 9.88
N ALA A 206 22.29 10.42 9.00
CA ALA A 206 20.88 10.17 9.30
C ALA A 206 20.62 8.71 9.66
N LYS A 207 21.22 7.79 8.89
CA LYS A 207 21.12 6.35 9.14
C LYS A 207 21.77 5.96 10.47
N GLU A 208 22.97 6.45 10.75
CA GLU A 208 23.70 6.15 11.99
C GLU A 208 22.94 6.64 13.22
N GLU A 209 22.42 7.87 13.18
CA GLU A 209 21.68 8.44 14.29
C GLU A 209 20.32 7.75 14.48
N TYR A 210 19.63 7.41 13.40
CA TYR A 210 18.41 6.60 13.46
C TYR A 210 18.67 5.25 14.16
N MET A 211 19.72 4.54 13.77
CA MET A 211 20.07 3.24 14.36
C MET A 211 20.44 3.37 15.84
N LYS A 212 21.23 4.39 16.18
CA LYS A 212 21.63 4.69 17.56
C LYS A 212 20.42 4.97 18.46
N ILE A 213 19.52 5.85 18.04
CA ILE A 213 18.31 6.18 18.81
C ILE A 213 17.40 4.94 18.91
N SER A 214 17.21 4.21 17.82
CA SER A 214 16.37 2.99 17.81
C SER A 214 16.89 1.93 18.78
N GLN A 215 18.21 1.72 18.83
CA GLN A 215 18.83 0.80 19.78
C GLN A 215 18.63 1.26 21.23
N GLN A 216 18.76 2.56 21.50
CA GLN A 216 18.54 3.13 22.84
C GLN A 216 17.06 3.01 23.27
N MET A 217 16.13 3.22 22.33
CA MET A 217 14.70 3.02 22.56
C MET A 217 14.38 1.55 22.89
N ALA A 218 14.94 0.60 22.14
CA ALA A 218 14.77 -0.83 22.41
C ALA A 218 15.25 -1.19 23.82
N GLY A 219 16.43 -0.70 24.23
CA GLY A 219 16.92 -0.91 25.59
C GLY A 219 16.00 -0.33 26.67
N CYS A 220 15.40 0.84 26.44
CA CYS A 220 14.42 1.42 27.37
C CYS A 220 13.14 0.56 27.47
N VAL A 221 12.67 -0.01 26.36
CA VAL A 221 11.50 -0.90 26.35
C VAL A 221 11.80 -2.17 27.14
N ASP A 222 12.98 -2.77 26.96
CA ASP A 222 13.39 -3.96 27.71
C ASP A 222 13.55 -3.68 29.21
N ASP A 223 14.03 -2.49 29.59
CA ASP A 223 14.09 -2.04 30.98
C ASP A 223 12.69 -1.88 31.59
N ILE A 224 11.75 -1.29 30.85
CA ILE A 224 10.36 -1.15 31.30
C ILE A 224 9.72 -2.52 31.49
N ARG A 225 9.85 -3.42 30.50
CA ARG A 225 9.32 -4.78 30.55
C ARG A 225 9.86 -5.54 31.76
N ARG A 226 11.17 -5.46 32.03
CA ARG A 226 11.77 -6.10 33.22
C ARG A 226 11.17 -5.57 34.52
N ARG A 227 11.00 -4.25 34.65
CA ARG A 227 10.42 -3.63 35.86
C ARG A 227 8.96 -4.04 36.07
N GLU A 228 8.18 -4.15 35.01
CA GLU A 228 6.79 -4.58 35.09
C GLU A 228 6.69 -6.06 35.47
N THR A 229 7.49 -6.93 34.85
CA THR A 229 7.54 -8.36 35.23
C THR A 229 7.97 -8.55 36.68
N SER A 230 8.97 -7.80 37.17
CA SER A 230 9.41 -7.85 38.58
C SER A 230 8.35 -7.31 39.56
N ARG A 231 7.50 -6.36 39.14
CA ARG A 231 6.37 -5.90 39.97
C ARG A 231 5.27 -6.96 40.05
N ALA A 232 5.00 -7.65 38.93
CA ALA A 232 3.99 -8.70 38.87
C ALA A 232 4.35 -9.95 39.68
N THR A 233 5.64 -10.24 39.89
CA THR A 233 6.10 -11.37 40.74
C THR A 233 6.21 -11.03 42.23
N MET A 234 6.09 -9.75 42.62
CA MET A 234 6.10 -9.31 44.02
C MET A 234 4.70 -8.98 44.58
N ALA A 235 3.65 -9.09 43.76
CA ALA A 235 2.25 -8.92 44.13
C ALA A 235 1.57 -10.29 44.24
#